data_AF-A0A936VHI1-F1
#
_entry.id   AF-A0A936VHI1-F1
#
_cell.length_a   1.000
_cell.length_b   1.000
_cell.length_c   1.000
_cell.angle_alpha   90.00
_cell.angle_beta   90.00
_cell.angle_gamma   90.00
#
_symmetry.space_group_name_H-M   'P 1'
#
loop_
_entity.id
_entity.type
_entity.pdbx_description
1 polymer ?
#
loop_
_entity_poly.entity_id
_entity_poly.type
_entity_poly.pdbx_seq_one_letter_code
_entity_poly.pdbx_strand_id
1 'polypeptide(L)'
;MLIVNGGTTATVRALTLTNGYGFQLAGGVLNNGTLTLDHVAVTGNTMTTNAGDFWQGGGGIYNGDGATLNLIDSSVSNNTAGWSGGGIYAFFNSTTTIVRSTISGNLSSDVGGGIRSLGTMTISNSTISGNSATGWHGGAIFHTDGAMEISSSTIANNIGPDFAPSAIFIGSFNATVPSLKLTNTLITGNHTFACEQHAAGTVSLVSGGHNLVQDDTCSPVASDLIVGNATIGPLASNGGPTPTHALLAGSPAIDAADDALSPATDQRGVARPQGAHADIGAYEAP
;
A
#
# COMPACT_ATOMS: atom_id res chain seq x y z
N MET A 1 -13.72 3.68 -17.57
CA MET A 1 -13.95 3.40 -16.14
C MET A 1 -14.83 2.17 -16.00
N LEU A 2 -14.46 1.23 -15.12
CA LEU A 2 -15.29 0.10 -14.69
C LEU A 2 -16.16 0.52 -13.49
N ILE A 3 -17.43 0.14 -13.47
CA ILE A 3 -18.33 0.41 -12.35
C ILE A 3 -18.94 -0.90 -11.86
N VAL A 4 -18.83 -1.16 -10.55
CA VAL A 4 -19.49 -2.27 -9.86
C VAL A 4 -20.51 -1.70 -8.90
N ASN A 5 -21.78 -1.99 -9.12
CA ASN A 5 -22.87 -1.46 -8.30
C ASN A 5 -23.02 -2.21 -6.97
N GLY A 6 -23.67 -1.57 -6.00
CA GLY A 6 -24.04 -2.19 -4.73
C GLY A 6 -24.79 -3.50 -4.91
N GLY A 7 -24.51 -4.48 -4.05
CA GLY A 7 -25.08 -5.84 -4.12
C GLY A 7 -24.57 -6.71 -5.28
N THR A 8 -23.65 -6.20 -6.10
CA THR A 8 -23.06 -6.96 -7.22
C THR A 8 -21.73 -7.60 -6.81
N THR A 9 -21.48 -8.82 -7.29
CA THR A 9 -20.16 -9.46 -7.24
C THR A 9 -19.58 -9.57 -8.65
N ALA A 10 -18.33 -9.13 -8.82
CA ALA A 10 -17.63 -9.19 -10.10
C ALA A 10 -16.20 -9.71 -9.92
N THR A 11 -15.70 -10.40 -10.93
CA THR A 11 -14.29 -10.79 -11.05
C THR A 11 -13.77 -10.37 -12.40
N VAL A 12 -12.65 -9.66 -12.42
CA VAL A 12 -11.94 -9.23 -13.63
C VAL A 12 -10.57 -9.88 -13.62
N ARG A 13 -10.19 -10.50 -14.74
CA ARG A 13 -8.92 -11.22 -14.86
C ARG A 13 -8.13 -10.77 -16.08
N ALA A 14 -6.81 -10.63 -15.95
CA ALA A 14 -5.90 -10.47 -17.08
C ALA A 14 -6.22 -9.28 -18.02
N LEU A 15 -6.77 -8.18 -17.47
CA LEU A 15 -7.12 -6.98 -18.22
C LEU A 15 -6.29 -5.77 -17.81
N THR A 16 -6.21 -4.78 -18.70
CA THR A 16 -5.69 -3.45 -18.41
C THR A 16 -6.83 -2.43 -18.42
N LEU A 17 -7.01 -1.72 -17.31
CA LEU A 17 -7.94 -0.60 -17.14
C LEU A 17 -7.14 0.70 -17.14
N THR A 18 -7.18 1.43 -18.25
CA THR A 18 -6.33 2.62 -18.46
C THR A 18 -7.07 3.78 -19.09
N ASN A 19 -6.50 4.99 -18.95
CA ASN A 19 -7.01 6.23 -19.52
C ASN A 19 -8.45 6.54 -19.09
N GLY A 20 -8.86 6.03 -17.93
CA GLY A 20 -10.12 6.35 -17.30
C GLY A 20 -10.10 7.76 -16.73
N TYR A 21 -11.25 8.41 -16.78
CA TYR A 21 -11.46 9.74 -16.22
C TYR A 21 -12.69 9.71 -15.32
N GLY A 22 -12.52 10.22 -14.10
CA GLY A 22 -13.58 10.40 -13.11
C GLY A 22 -13.63 11.83 -12.61
N PHE A 23 -14.84 12.35 -12.38
CA PHE A 23 -15.01 13.61 -11.68
C PHE A 23 -15.44 13.29 -10.24
N GLN A 24 -14.70 13.84 -9.27
CA GLN A 24 -14.80 13.66 -7.81
C GLN A 24 -14.50 12.25 -7.28
N LEU A 25 -14.78 11.21 -8.06
CA LEU A 25 -14.54 9.81 -7.69
C LEU A 25 -13.92 9.04 -8.87
N ALA A 26 -13.07 8.07 -8.56
CA ALA A 26 -12.67 6.96 -9.43
C ALA A 26 -12.22 7.36 -10.85
N GLY A 27 -10.92 7.40 -11.12
CA GLY A 27 -10.47 7.50 -12.52
C GLY A 27 -10.68 6.19 -13.29
N GLY A 28 -10.23 5.06 -12.73
CA GLY A 28 -10.23 3.76 -13.41
C GLY A 28 -11.41 2.86 -13.02
N VAL A 29 -11.63 2.68 -11.72
CA VAL A 29 -12.60 1.73 -11.16
C VAL A 29 -13.40 2.39 -10.04
N LEU A 30 -14.73 2.35 -10.15
CA LEU A 30 -15.66 2.68 -9.06
C LEU A 30 -16.32 1.39 -8.56
N ASN A 31 -15.89 0.91 -7.40
CA ASN A 31 -16.46 -0.28 -6.77
C ASN A 31 -17.36 0.09 -5.59
N ASN A 32 -18.65 -0.20 -5.72
CA ASN A 32 -19.63 -0.12 -4.63
C ASN A 32 -20.15 -1.51 -4.24
N GLY A 33 -19.61 -2.60 -4.80
CA GLY A 33 -20.01 -3.98 -4.54
C GLY A 33 -18.84 -4.83 -4.04
N THR A 34 -18.78 -6.08 -4.47
CA THR A 34 -17.66 -7.01 -4.23
C THR A 34 -16.89 -7.22 -5.53
N LEU A 35 -15.65 -6.76 -5.60
CA LEU A 35 -14.82 -6.84 -6.80
C LEU A 35 -13.52 -7.59 -6.51
N THR A 36 -13.25 -8.61 -7.33
CA THR A 36 -11.92 -9.24 -7.40
C THR A 36 -11.23 -8.83 -8.69
N LEU A 37 -10.03 -8.27 -8.57
CA LEU A 37 -9.11 -7.96 -9.65
C LEU A 37 -7.93 -8.94 -9.55
N ASP A 38 -7.77 -9.80 -10.55
CA ASP A 38 -6.77 -10.87 -10.55
C ASP A 38 -5.90 -10.81 -11.82
N HIS A 39 -4.60 -10.58 -11.69
CA HIS A 39 -3.73 -10.27 -12.83
C HIS A 39 -4.19 -9.06 -13.65
N VAL A 40 -4.72 -8.02 -12.99
CA VAL A 40 -5.22 -6.80 -13.65
C VAL A 40 -4.23 -5.66 -13.47
N ALA A 41 -4.09 -4.82 -14.50
CA ALA A 41 -3.37 -3.56 -14.43
C ALA A 41 -4.36 -2.39 -14.45
N VAL A 42 -4.46 -1.61 -13.37
CA VAL A 42 -5.19 -0.33 -13.31
C VAL A 42 -4.18 0.80 -13.41
N THR A 43 -4.04 1.39 -14.59
CA THR A 43 -2.91 2.32 -14.86
C THR A 43 -3.30 3.58 -15.60
N GLY A 44 -2.62 4.70 -15.34
CA GLY A 44 -2.81 5.91 -16.16
C GLY A 44 -4.23 6.48 -16.11
N ASN A 45 -4.93 6.31 -14.99
CA ASN A 45 -6.28 6.85 -14.80
C ASN A 45 -6.24 8.13 -13.98
N THR A 46 -7.24 9.00 -14.17
CA THR A 46 -7.28 10.31 -13.53
C THR A 46 -8.64 10.57 -12.89
N MET A 47 -8.64 10.97 -11.62
CA MET A 47 -9.78 11.61 -10.98
C MET A 47 -9.50 13.10 -10.80
N THR A 48 -10.43 13.98 -11.16
CA THR A 48 -10.33 15.43 -10.97
C THR A 48 -11.47 15.97 -10.09
N THR A 49 -11.23 17.10 -9.42
CA THR A 49 -12.26 17.82 -8.66
C THR A 49 -12.00 19.33 -8.73
N ASN A 50 -13.04 20.15 -8.53
CA ASN A 50 -12.94 21.60 -8.44
C ASN A 50 -12.89 22.12 -7.00
N ALA A 51 -13.23 21.27 -6.03
CA ALA A 51 -13.20 21.58 -4.61
C ALA A 51 -13.06 20.26 -3.84
N GLY A 52 -11.99 20.14 -3.06
CA GLY A 52 -11.67 18.96 -2.29
C GLY A 52 -12.55 18.77 -1.07
N ASP A 53 -13.04 17.55 -0.89
CA ASP A 53 -13.73 17.10 0.32
C ASP A 53 -13.25 15.68 0.64
N PHE A 54 -13.33 15.26 1.89
CA PHE A 54 -12.72 14.01 2.35
C PHE A 54 -13.21 12.81 1.55
N TRP A 55 -14.45 12.78 1.07
CA TRP A 55 -15.02 11.65 0.31
C TRP A 55 -14.57 11.58 -1.16
N GLN A 56 -13.82 12.56 -1.66
CA GLN A 56 -13.36 12.59 -3.04
C GLN A 56 -11.98 11.94 -3.18
N GLY A 57 -11.81 11.06 -4.17
CA GLY A 57 -10.53 10.40 -4.38
C GLY A 57 -10.57 9.21 -5.34
N GLY A 58 -9.49 8.43 -5.32
CA GLY A 58 -9.37 7.20 -6.09
C GLY A 58 -8.99 7.47 -7.54
N GLY A 59 -7.75 7.91 -7.79
CA GLY A 59 -7.26 8.13 -9.16
C GLY A 59 -7.31 6.84 -9.98
N GLY A 60 -6.85 5.73 -9.40
CA GLY A 60 -7.01 4.40 -9.97
C GLY A 60 -8.35 3.76 -9.59
N ILE A 61 -8.53 3.51 -8.30
CA ILE A 61 -9.67 2.76 -7.75
C ILE A 61 -10.30 3.52 -6.60
N TYR A 62 -11.63 3.64 -6.61
CA TYR A 62 -12.43 4.01 -5.45
C TYR A 62 -13.23 2.80 -4.98
N ASN A 63 -13.02 2.37 -3.74
CA ASN A 63 -13.76 1.31 -3.07
C ASN A 63 -14.71 1.95 -2.04
N GLY A 64 -15.99 2.02 -2.39
CA GLY A 64 -17.00 2.80 -1.69
C GLY A 64 -17.47 2.21 -0.36
N ASP A 65 -18.46 2.87 0.24
CA ASP A 65 -18.99 2.51 1.56
C ASP A 65 -19.50 1.06 1.59
N GLY A 66 -18.99 0.26 2.53
CA GLY A 66 -19.32 -1.16 2.67
C GLY A 66 -18.83 -2.07 1.54
N ALA A 67 -18.06 -1.55 0.57
CA ALA A 67 -17.61 -2.33 -0.58
C ALA A 67 -16.40 -3.22 -0.25
N THR A 68 -16.25 -4.31 -1.00
CA THR A 68 -15.11 -5.23 -0.88
C THR A 68 -14.27 -5.22 -2.15
N LEU A 69 -12.97 -4.98 -2.01
CA LEU A 69 -11.98 -5.05 -3.08
C LEU A 69 -10.92 -6.11 -2.75
N ASN A 70 -10.75 -7.08 -3.65
CA ASN A 70 -9.64 -8.03 -3.61
C ASN A 70 -8.71 -7.76 -4.80
N LEU A 71 -7.50 -7.31 -4.54
CA LEU A 71 -6.44 -7.08 -5.52
C LEU A 71 -5.41 -8.20 -5.39
N ILE A 72 -5.35 -9.08 -6.38
CA ILE A 72 -4.55 -10.30 -6.36
C ILE A 72 -3.65 -10.31 -7.59
N ASP A 73 -2.35 -10.49 -7.39
CA ASP A 73 -1.38 -10.60 -8.49
C ASP A 73 -1.49 -9.44 -9.51
N SER A 74 -1.86 -8.24 -9.04
CA SER A 74 -2.31 -7.11 -9.87
C SER A 74 -1.52 -5.84 -9.62
N SER A 75 -1.56 -4.88 -10.55
CA SER A 75 -0.87 -3.60 -10.41
C SER A 75 -1.82 -2.40 -10.45
N VAL A 76 -1.63 -1.43 -9.56
CA VAL A 76 -2.29 -0.11 -9.59
C VAL A 76 -1.20 0.94 -9.73
N SER A 77 -1.04 1.51 -10.93
CA SER A 77 0.14 2.32 -11.23
C SER A 77 -0.11 3.61 -12.00
N ASN A 78 0.70 4.64 -11.78
CA ASN A 78 0.66 5.87 -12.58
C ASN A 78 -0.73 6.50 -12.66
N ASN A 79 -1.55 6.36 -11.61
CA ASN A 79 -2.85 7.00 -11.54
C ASN A 79 -2.74 8.32 -10.77
N THR A 80 -3.64 9.26 -11.06
CA THR A 80 -3.63 10.59 -10.45
C THR A 80 -4.99 10.93 -9.85
N ALA A 81 -5.01 11.37 -8.60
CA ALA A 81 -6.18 11.92 -7.95
C ALA A 81 -5.96 13.41 -7.66
N GLY A 82 -6.89 14.25 -8.11
CA GLY A 82 -6.91 15.68 -7.78
C GLY A 82 -7.23 15.98 -6.31
N TRP A 83 -7.49 14.95 -5.50
CA TRP A 83 -7.67 15.07 -4.05
C TRP A 83 -6.94 13.95 -3.29
N SER A 84 -7.63 12.90 -2.83
CA SER A 84 -7.05 11.81 -2.04
C SER A 84 -6.90 10.50 -2.82
N GLY A 85 -5.97 9.63 -2.40
CA GLY A 85 -5.88 8.25 -2.89
C GLY A 85 -5.53 8.18 -4.37
N GLY A 86 -4.28 8.52 -4.72
CA GLY A 86 -3.82 8.53 -6.11
C GLY A 86 -4.01 7.19 -6.79
N GLY A 87 -3.58 6.11 -6.13
CA GLY A 87 -3.83 4.74 -6.56
C GLY A 87 -5.20 4.25 -6.13
N ILE A 88 -5.38 4.05 -4.83
CA ILE A 88 -6.59 3.46 -4.23
C ILE A 88 -7.14 4.40 -3.17
N TYR A 89 -8.45 4.61 -3.19
CA TYR A 89 -9.20 5.13 -2.05
C TYR A 89 -10.17 4.07 -1.53
N ALA A 90 -9.88 3.50 -0.36
CA ALA A 90 -10.78 2.66 0.41
C ALA A 90 -11.60 3.54 1.39
N PHE A 91 -12.89 3.68 1.13
CA PHE A 91 -13.79 4.52 1.91
C PHE A 91 -14.25 3.83 3.22
N PHE A 92 -15.09 4.50 3.99
CA PHE A 92 -15.63 3.98 5.25
C PHE A 92 -16.25 2.60 5.11
N ASN A 93 -16.14 1.79 6.16
CA ASN A 93 -16.71 0.44 6.26
C ASN A 93 -16.32 -0.52 5.12
N SER A 94 -15.40 -0.13 4.25
CA SER A 94 -14.94 -0.94 3.14
C SER A 94 -13.89 -1.94 3.61
N THR A 95 -13.78 -3.05 2.89
CA THR A 95 -12.74 -4.07 3.11
C THR A 95 -11.87 -4.15 1.87
N THR A 96 -10.57 -4.04 2.04
CA THR A 96 -9.60 -4.16 0.93
C THR A 96 -8.53 -5.18 1.25
N THR A 97 -8.36 -6.17 0.37
CA THR A 97 -7.30 -7.19 0.48
C THR A 97 -6.35 -7.05 -0.71
N ILE A 98 -5.05 -6.92 -0.44
CA ILE A 98 -4.01 -6.72 -1.46
C ILE A 98 -2.95 -7.79 -1.28
N VAL A 99 -2.81 -8.65 -2.28
CA VAL A 99 -1.94 -9.84 -2.22
C VAL A 99 -1.09 -9.91 -3.48
N ARG A 100 0.22 -10.09 -3.31
CA ARG A 100 1.17 -10.25 -4.43
C ARG A 100 1.05 -9.16 -5.51
N SER A 101 0.72 -7.96 -5.07
CA SER A 101 0.31 -6.86 -5.94
C SER A 101 1.23 -5.65 -5.80
N THR A 102 1.25 -4.80 -6.82
CA THR A 102 2.13 -3.63 -6.84
C THR A 102 1.35 -2.34 -6.99
N ILE A 103 1.56 -1.39 -6.08
CA ILE A 103 0.95 -0.06 -6.11
C ILE A 103 2.07 0.95 -6.29
N SER A 104 2.18 1.56 -7.47
CA SER A 104 3.38 2.34 -7.78
C SER A 104 3.20 3.55 -8.67
N GLY A 105 4.00 4.59 -8.44
CA GLY A 105 3.98 5.78 -9.31
C GLY A 105 2.67 6.55 -9.26
N ASN A 106 1.81 6.33 -8.27
CA ASN A 106 0.54 7.04 -8.17
C ASN A 106 0.72 8.39 -7.49
N LEU A 107 -0.08 9.37 -7.90
CA LEU A 107 -0.01 10.75 -7.43
C LEU A 107 -1.34 11.19 -6.81
N SER A 108 -1.26 11.78 -5.63
CA SER A 108 -2.39 12.40 -4.93
C SER A 108 -2.08 13.87 -4.66
N SER A 109 -2.99 14.77 -5.01
CA SER A 109 -2.81 16.20 -4.74
C SER A 109 -2.91 16.56 -3.26
N ASP A 110 -3.48 15.67 -2.43
CA ASP A 110 -3.68 15.88 -0.99
C ASP A 110 -2.94 14.83 -0.14
N VAL A 111 -3.56 13.67 0.10
CA VAL A 111 -3.04 12.59 0.96
C VAL A 111 -3.09 11.22 0.28
N GLY A 112 -2.24 10.29 0.73
CA GLY A 112 -2.29 8.90 0.28
C GLY A 112 -1.98 8.77 -1.20
N GLY A 113 -0.72 9.05 -1.59
CA GLY A 113 -0.28 8.96 -2.98
C GLY A 113 -0.59 7.59 -3.57
N GLY A 114 -0.21 6.53 -2.86
CA GLY A 114 -0.59 5.16 -3.17
C GLY A 114 -2.01 4.85 -2.71
N ILE A 115 -2.25 4.93 -1.40
CA ILE A 115 -3.46 4.46 -0.75
C ILE A 115 -3.97 5.50 0.26
N ARG A 116 -5.25 5.84 0.14
CA ARG A 116 -6.04 6.45 1.21
C ARG A 116 -6.97 5.38 1.80
N SER A 117 -6.93 5.15 3.11
CA SER A 117 -7.79 4.16 3.78
C SER A 117 -8.60 4.73 4.96
N LEU A 118 -9.91 4.58 4.85
CA LEU A 118 -10.94 4.81 5.89
C LEU A 118 -11.63 3.50 6.30
N GLY A 119 -11.15 2.37 5.79
CA GLY A 119 -11.73 1.04 5.99
C GLY A 119 -10.71 0.03 6.51
N THR A 120 -11.13 -1.22 6.57
CA THR A 120 -10.23 -2.32 6.96
C THR A 120 -9.39 -2.75 5.76
N MET A 121 -8.10 -2.96 5.97
CA MET A 121 -7.16 -3.30 4.91
C MET A 121 -6.16 -4.38 5.33
N THR A 122 -5.92 -5.33 4.44
CA THR A 122 -4.85 -6.32 4.59
C THR A 122 -3.95 -6.26 3.37
N ILE A 123 -2.65 -6.13 3.58
CA ILE A 123 -1.64 -6.08 2.54
C ILE A 123 -0.60 -7.17 2.83
N SER A 124 -0.43 -8.12 1.93
CA SER A 124 0.57 -9.18 2.09
C SER A 124 1.35 -9.44 0.81
N ASN A 125 2.64 -9.76 0.95
CA ASN A 125 3.52 -10.06 -0.18
C ASN A 125 3.47 -9.01 -1.30
N SER A 126 3.32 -7.74 -0.96
CA SER A 126 3.01 -6.70 -1.94
C SER A 126 4.06 -5.59 -1.91
N THR A 127 4.20 -4.88 -3.03
CA THR A 127 5.13 -3.76 -3.16
C THR A 127 4.36 -2.46 -3.32
N ILE A 128 4.64 -1.46 -2.47
CA ILE A 128 4.09 -0.11 -2.56
C ILE A 128 5.26 0.85 -2.77
N SER A 129 5.41 1.37 -3.99
CA SER A 129 6.65 2.07 -4.34
C SER A 129 6.51 3.28 -5.24
N GLY A 130 7.29 4.33 -4.96
CA GLY A 130 7.34 5.49 -5.86
C GLY A 130 6.03 6.27 -5.92
N ASN A 131 5.17 6.18 -4.91
CA ASN A 131 3.93 6.95 -4.86
C ASN A 131 4.16 8.31 -4.20
N SER A 132 3.39 9.32 -4.60
CA SER A 132 3.57 10.70 -4.16
C SER A 132 2.28 11.34 -3.65
N ALA A 133 2.35 12.00 -2.51
CA ALA A 133 1.33 12.94 -2.02
C ALA A 133 1.93 14.34 -1.96
N THR A 134 1.21 15.36 -2.44
CA THR A 134 1.75 16.75 -2.51
C THR A 134 1.14 17.72 -1.50
N GLY A 135 -0.02 17.40 -0.93
CA GLY A 135 -0.73 18.33 -0.05
C GLY A 135 -0.33 18.17 1.40
N TRP A 136 -0.42 16.95 1.94
CA TRP A 136 -0.25 16.74 3.37
C TRP A 136 0.65 15.56 3.75
N HIS A 137 0.13 14.33 3.83
CA HIS A 137 0.87 13.19 4.40
C HIS A 137 0.65 11.90 3.58
N GLY A 138 1.52 10.92 3.81
CA GLY A 138 1.33 9.55 3.32
C GLY A 138 1.57 9.44 1.82
N GLY A 139 2.81 9.64 1.39
CA GLY A 139 3.21 9.36 0.01
C GLY A 139 2.78 7.95 -0.42
N ALA A 140 3.00 6.95 0.43
CA ALA A 140 2.51 5.59 0.23
C ALA A 140 1.08 5.43 0.76
N ILE A 141 0.88 5.55 2.08
CA ILE A 141 -0.37 5.21 2.77
C ILE A 141 -0.78 6.33 3.71
N PHE A 142 -2.06 6.71 3.65
CA PHE A 142 -2.72 7.55 4.64
C PHE A 142 -3.94 6.81 5.21
N HIS A 143 -3.84 6.33 6.45
CA HIS A 143 -4.84 5.50 7.12
C HIS A 143 -5.44 6.22 8.32
N THR A 144 -6.76 6.26 8.44
CA THR A 144 -7.40 7.04 9.53
C THR A 144 -8.59 6.40 10.21
N ASP A 145 -9.09 5.29 9.69
CA ASP A 145 -10.18 4.52 10.29
C ASP A 145 -10.03 3.05 9.93
N GLY A 146 -10.49 2.16 10.81
CA GLY A 146 -10.44 0.71 10.61
C GLY A 146 -9.11 0.09 11.06
N ALA A 147 -8.93 -1.19 10.75
CA ALA A 147 -7.70 -1.92 11.01
C ALA A 147 -6.89 -2.13 9.73
N MET A 148 -5.59 -1.93 9.80
CA MET A 148 -4.64 -2.21 8.73
C MET A 148 -3.60 -3.23 9.21
N GLU A 149 -3.41 -4.31 8.45
CA GLU A 149 -2.31 -5.25 8.65
C GLU A 149 -1.47 -5.32 7.39
N ILE A 150 -0.16 -5.15 7.56
CA ILE A 150 0.83 -5.24 6.48
C ILE A 150 1.84 -6.32 6.87
N SER A 151 1.99 -7.32 6.02
CA SER A 151 2.92 -8.42 6.25
C SER A 151 3.77 -8.77 5.03
N SER A 152 5.03 -9.13 5.24
CA SER A 152 5.95 -9.60 4.19
C SER A 152 5.92 -8.72 2.94
N SER A 153 5.87 -7.40 3.13
CA SER A 153 5.64 -6.42 2.06
C SER A 153 6.74 -5.37 2.02
N THR A 154 6.92 -4.72 0.87
CA THR A 154 7.95 -3.69 0.68
C THR A 154 7.30 -2.34 0.41
N ILE A 155 7.59 -1.34 1.24
CA ILE A 155 7.13 0.05 1.10
C ILE A 155 8.36 0.91 0.85
N ALA A 156 8.56 1.34 -0.39
CA ALA A 156 9.83 1.95 -0.78
C ALA A 156 9.72 3.19 -1.65
N ASN A 157 10.64 4.13 -1.50
CA ASN A 157 10.79 5.28 -2.40
C ASN A 157 9.51 6.12 -2.57
N ASN A 158 8.61 6.12 -1.59
CA ASN A 158 7.43 6.99 -1.63
C ASN A 158 7.80 8.39 -1.14
N ILE A 159 7.05 9.39 -1.61
CA ILE A 159 7.34 10.81 -1.42
C ILE A 159 6.11 11.52 -0.85
N GLY A 160 6.26 12.11 0.32
CA GLY A 160 5.36 13.09 0.89
C GLY A 160 6.06 14.45 0.98
N PRO A 161 5.34 15.50 1.41
CA PRO A 161 5.93 16.80 1.70
C PRO A 161 7.05 16.70 2.75
N ASP A 162 8.02 17.61 2.71
CA ASP A 162 9.22 17.63 3.57
C ASP A 162 8.93 17.64 5.08
N PHE A 163 7.71 18.03 5.48
CA PHE A 163 7.28 18.11 6.87
C PHE A 163 6.46 16.90 7.34
N ALA A 164 6.29 15.86 6.51
CA ALA A 164 5.40 14.73 6.75
C ALA A 164 6.07 13.38 6.41
N PRO A 165 5.60 12.25 6.96
CA PRO A 165 5.97 10.90 6.58
C PRO A 165 5.61 10.65 5.12
N SER A 166 6.55 9.99 4.43
CA SER A 166 6.33 9.61 3.04
C SER A 166 5.88 8.17 2.90
N ALA A 167 6.17 7.29 3.86
CA ALA A 167 5.68 5.92 3.84
C ALA A 167 4.25 5.84 4.39
N ILE A 168 4.08 5.85 5.72
CA ILE A 168 2.78 5.60 6.34
C ILE A 168 2.40 6.69 7.32
N PHE A 169 1.24 7.30 7.08
CA PHE A 169 0.55 8.08 8.10
C PHE A 169 -0.59 7.26 8.67
N ILE A 170 -0.66 7.19 9.99
CA ILE A 170 -1.84 6.69 10.71
C ILE A 170 -2.36 7.78 11.65
N GLY A 171 -3.66 8.08 11.58
CA GLY A 171 -4.21 9.05 12.52
C GLY A 171 -5.70 9.04 12.77
N SER A 172 -6.11 9.47 13.95
CA SER A 172 -7.51 9.56 14.35
C SER A 172 -7.99 11.01 14.36
N PHE A 173 -9.11 11.25 13.67
CA PHE A 173 -9.81 12.55 13.62
C PHE A 173 -11.19 12.51 14.27
N ASN A 174 -11.63 11.36 14.77
CA ASN A 174 -12.93 11.15 15.40
C ASN A 174 -12.82 10.15 16.58
N ALA A 175 -13.92 9.54 17.03
CA ALA A 175 -13.92 8.62 18.18
C ALA A 175 -13.40 7.20 17.86
N THR A 176 -13.18 6.86 16.59
CA THR A 176 -12.59 5.58 16.17
C THR A 176 -11.09 5.54 16.47
N VAL A 177 -10.60 4.33 16.75
CA VAL A 177 -9.18 4.07 16.97
C VAL A 177 -8.66 3.31 15.74
N PRO A 178 -8.00 3.98 14.79
CA PRO A 178 -7.33 3.28 13.71
C PRO A 178 -6.19 2.44 14.28
N SER A 179 -5.94 1.30 13.65
CA SER A 179 -4.85 0.41 14.04
C SER A 179 -4.01 -0.02 12.84
N LEU A 180 -2.70 -0.09 13.03
CA LEU A 180 -1.74 -0.60 12.06
C LEU A 180 -0.85 -1.63 12.73
N LYS A 181 -0.78 -2.82 12.12
CA LYS A 181 0.18 -3.86 12.48
C LYS A 181 1.14 -4.12 11.32
N LEU A 182 2.44 -4.11 11.63
CA LEU A 182 3.52 -4.39 10.67
C LEU A 182 4.21 -5.70 11.05
N THR A 183 4.46 -6.60 10.12
CA THR A 183 5.22 -7.86 10.38
C THR A 183 6.06 -8.24 9.17
N ASN A 184 7.30 -8.67 9.35
CA ASN A 184 8.17 -9.07 8.23
C ASN A 184 8.24 -8.01 7.10
N THR A 185 8.02 -6.72 7.39
CA THR A 185 7.81 -5.68 6.39
C THR A 185 9.04 -4.80 6.25
N LEU A 186 9.40 -4.53 4.99
CA LEU A 186 10.53 -3.67 4.62
C LEU A 186 10.03 -2.26 4.29
N ILE A 187 10.45 -1.25 5.04
CA ILE A 187 10.16 0.17 4.80
C ILE A 187 11.47 0.93 4.60
N THR A 188 11.78 1.31 3.37
CA THR A 188 13.12 1.84 2.99
C THR A 188 13.06 2.90 1.90
N GLY A 189 13.96 3.89 1.93
CA GLY A 189 14.10 4.89 0.86
C GLY A 189 12.94 5.88 0.74
N ASN A 190 12.00 5.89 1.67
CA ASN A 190 10.90 6.85 1.68
C ASN A 190 11.40 8.21 2.17
N HIS A 191 10.90 9.29 1.58
CA HIS A 191 11.34 10.63 1.94
C HIS A 191 10.98 11.00 3.40
N THR A 192 11.83 11.73 4.09
CA THR A 192 11.67 12.16 5.50
C THR A 192 11.58 11.00 6.51
N PHE A 193 10.38 10.53 6.86
CA PHE A 193 10.13 9.54 7.92
C PHE A 193 9.30 8.36 7.42
N ALA A 194 9.50 7.19 8.03
CA ALA A 194 8.77 5.97 7.72
C ALA A 194 7.31 6.01 8.18
N CYS A 195 7.07 6.32 9.45
CA CYS A 195 5.74 6.35 10.06
C CYS A 195 5.48 7.67 10.79
N GLU A 196 4.22 8.09 10.83
CA GLU A 196 3.75 9.08 11.80
C GLU A 196 2.43 8.63 12.41
N GLN A 197 2.29 8.88 13.70
CA GLN A 197 1.04 8.74 14.44
C GLN A 197 0.50 10.12 14.77
N HIS A 198 -0.69 10.45 14.24
CA HIS A 198 -1.40 11.68 14.58
C HIS A 198 -2.71 11.34 15.29
N ALA A 199 -2.94 11.87 16.48
CA ALA A 199 -4.18 11.58 17.17
C ALA A 199 -4.78 12.82 17.81
N ALA A 200 -5.99 13.19 17.37
CA ALA A 200 -6.92 13.91 18.23
C ALA A 200 -7.55 12.98 19.30
N GLY A 201 -7.46 11.65 19.09
CA GLY A 201 -7.92 10.56 19.96
C GLY A 201 -6.82 9.54 20.28
N THR A 202 -7.09 8.23 20.10
CA THR A 202 -6.09 7.15 20.26
C THR A 202 -5.76 6.55 18.90
N VAL A 203 -4.49 6.19 18.70
CA VAL A 203 -3.98 5.44 17.54
C VAL A 203 -3.23 4.22 18.06
N SER A 204 -3.34 3.08 17.38
CA SER A 204 -2.61 1.87 17.73
C SER A 204 -1.64 1.48 16.60
N LEU A 205 -0.36 1.76 16.77
CA LEU A 205 0.70 1.25 15.89
C LEU A 205 1.50 0.17 16.61
N VAL A 206 1.43 -1.05 16.08
CA VAL A 206 2.03 -2.24 16.67
C VAL A 206 3.01 -2.88 15.69
N SER A 207 4.25 -3.08 16.13
CA SER A 207 5.15 -4.00 15.45
C SER A 207 4.84 -5.44 15.89
N GLY A 208 4.55 -6.31 14.93
CA GLY A 208 4.52 -7.76 15.08
C GLY A 208 5.90 -8.41 14.99
N GLY A 209 6.96 -7.62 14.84
CA GLY A 209 8.34 -8.07 14.79
C GLY A 209 8.88 -8.30 13.37
N HIS A 210 10.21 -8.42 13.30
CA HIS A 210 10.97 -8.71 12.10
C HIS A 210 10.72 -7.73 10.96
N ASN A 211 10.40 -6.48 11.29
CA ASN A 211 10.34 -5.40 10.31
C ASN A 211 11.73 -4.80 10.10
N LEU A 212 12.01 -4.32 8.91
CA LEU A 212 13.19 -3.51 8.63
C LEU A 212 12.72 -2.11 8.23
N VAL A 213 13.06 -1.11 9.04
CA VAL A 213 12.59 0.26 8.87
C VAL A 213 13.79 1.21 8.80
N GLN A 214 13.69 2.20 7.91
CA GLN A 214 14.73 3.22 7.73
C GLN A 214 14.98 4.10 8.97
N ASP A 215 14.07 4.13 9.93
CA ASP A 215 14.13 4.91 11.16
C ASP A 215 13.28 4.23 12.27
N ASP A 216 13.25 4.81 13.46
CA ASP A 216 12.58 4.27 14.66
C ASP A 216 11.11 4.70 14.80
N THR A 217 10.52 5.34 13.79
CA THR A 217 9.20 5.99 13.91
C THR A 217 8.02 5.02 13.90
N CYS A 218 8.24 3.76 13.52
CA CYS A 218 7.18 2.74 13.37
C CYS A 218 6.96 1.87 14.63
N SER A 219 7.23 2.39 15.83
CA SER A 219 7.09 1.66 17.11
C SER A 219 7.83 0.31 17.16
N PRO A 220 9.15 0.29 16.96
CA PRO A 220 9.90 -0.95 16.82
C PRO A 220 9.94 -1.79 18.10
N VAL A 221 10.02 -3.11 17.94
CA VAL A 221 10.32 -4.09 18.99
C VAL A 221 11.71 -4.70 18.80
N ALA A 222 12.18 -5.49 19.76
CA ALA A 222 13.56 -6.01 19.77
C ALA A 222 13.95 -6.86 18.54
N SER A 223 12.98 -7.49 17.88
CA SER A 223 13.17 -8.26 16.65
C SER A 223 13.21 -7.42 15.37
N ASP A 224 12.96 -6.12 15.45
CA ASP A 224 13.00 -5.23 14.28
C ASP A 224 14.42 -4.71 14.01
N LEU A 225 14.70 -4.39 12.75
CA LEU A 225 15.95 -3.82 12.27
C LEU A 225 15.77 -2.35 11.91
N ILE A 226 16.46 -1.47 12.62
CA ILE A 226 16.47 -0.02 12.36
C ILE A 226 17.84 0.38 11.81
N VAL A 227 17.97 0.36 10.48
CA VAL A 227 19.28 0.32 9.81
C VAL A 227 19.44 1.36 8.70
N GLY A 228 18.57 2.37 8.64
CA GLY A 228 18.52 3.28 7.49
C GLY A 228 18.00 2.58 6.24
N ASN A 229 18.38 3.08 5.06
CA ASN A 229 17.89 2.52 3.80
C ASN A 229 18.56 1.18 3.50
N ALA A 230 17.77 0.11 3.45
CA ALA A 230 18.20 -1.19 2.95
C ALA A 230 18.63 -1.11 1.47
N THR A 231 19.60 -1.95 1.10
CA THR A 231 20.10 -1.99 -0.28
C THR A 231 19.18 -2.83 -1.16
N ILE A 232 18.41 -2.17 -2.01
CA ILE A 232 17.45 -2.80 -2.92
C ILE A 232 17.68 -2.35 -4.38
N GLY A 233 17.32 -3.22 -5.31
CA GLY A 233 17.31 -2.91 -6.75
C GLY A 233 16.16 -1.97 -7.13
N PRO A 234 16.13 -1.47 -8.38
CA PRO A 234 15.01 -0.68 -8.87
C PRO A 234 13.70 -1.49 -8.86
N LEU A 235 12.56 -0.79 -8.89
CA LEU A 235 11.27 -1.44 -9.13
C LEU A 235 11.26 -1.96 -10.56
N ALA A 236 11.25 -3.28 -10.73
CA ALA A 236 11.41 -3.91 -12.04
C ALA A 236 10.67 -5.25 -12.10
N SER A 237 10.57 -5.79 -13.32
CA SER A 237 10.11 -7.16 -13.51
C SER A 237 11.23 -8.12 -13.08
N ASN A 238 11.21 -8.54 -11.83
CA ASN A 238 12.17 -9.50 -11.26
C ASN A 238 11.63 -10.94 -11.26
N GLY A 239 10.73 -11.24 -12.20
CA GLY A 239 9.88 -12.44 -12.21
C GLY A 239 8.54 -12.23 -11.50
N GLY A 240 7.63 -13.20 -11.62
CA GLY A 240 6.31 -13.13 -11.03
C GLY A 240 5.29 -12.30 -11.81
N PRO A 241 4.06 -12.11 -11.27
CA PRO A 241 2.98 -11.43 -11.96
C PRO A 241 3.07 -9.89 -11.90
N THR A 242 3.79 -9.33 -10.94
CA THR A 242 3.87 -7.87 -10.70
C THR A 242 5.31 -7.41 -10.39
N PRO A 243 5.68 -6.14 -10.68
CA PRO A 243 7.02 -5.63 -10.40
C PRO A 243 7.37 -5.60 -8.91
N THR A 244 8.62 -5.88 -8.57
CA THR A 244 9.12 -5.90 -7.18
C THR A 244 10.44 -5.15 -7.06
N HIS A 245 10.93 -4.97 -5.83
CA HIS A 245 12.31 -4.57 -5.57
C HIS A 245 13.13 -5.81 -5.19
N ALA A 246 14.11 -6.18 -6.00
CA ALA A 246 15.03 -7.26 -5.65
C ALA A 246 15.92 -6.85 -4.47
N LEU A 247 16.17 -7.75 -3.52
CA LEU A 247 17.19 -7.53 -2.49
C LEU A 247 18.57 -7.72 -3.12
N LEU A 248 19.46 -6.75 -2.92
CA LEU A 248 20.83 -6.82 -3.43
C LEU A 248 21.76 -7.43 -2.39
N ALA A 249 22.91 -7.95 -2.84
CA ALA A 249 23.91 -8.57 -1.98
C ALA A 249 24.30 -7.63 -0.82
N GLY A 250 24.27 -8.17 0.40
CA GLY A 250 24.54 -7.43 1.63
C GLY A 250 23.34 -6.63 2.16
N SER A 251 22.15 -6.75 1.57
CA SER A 251 20.95 -6.14 2.13
C SER A 251 20.65 -6.72 3.52
N PRO A 252 20.42 -5.89 4.54
CA PRO A 252 20.06 -6.35 5.88
C PRO A 252 18.67 -7.03 5.97
N ALA A 253 17.90 -7.01 4.89
CA ALA A 253 16.62 -7.71 4.80
C ALA A 253 16.75 -9.20 4.49
N ILE A 254 17.94 -9.65 4.03
CA ILE A 254 18.19 -11.04 3.67
C ILE A 254 18.30 -11.91 4.93
N ASP A 255 17.62 -13.06 4.94
CA ASP A 255 17.57 -14.04 6.03
C ASP A 255 17.15 -13.45 7.39
N ALA A 256 16.28 -12.44 7.38
CA ALA A 256 15.96 -11.65 8.59
C ALA A 256 14.49 -11.74 9.05
N ALA A 257 13.60 -12.36 8.27
CA ALA A 257 12.20 -12.49 8.63
C ALA A 257 11.96 -13.59 9.67
N ASP A 258 10.79 -13.55 10.30
CA ASP A 258 10.27 -14.70 11.04
C ASP A 258 9.69 -15.73 10.05
N ASP A 259 10.30 -16.91 9.99
CA ASP A 259 9.86 -18.02 9.13
C ASP A 259 8.44 -18.48 9.45
N ALA A 260 8.04 -18.48 10.73
CA ALA A 260 6.74 -18.96 11.17
C ALA A 260 5.61 -18.01 10.75
N LEU A 261 5.93 -16.73 10.54
CA LEU A 261 4.99 -15.70 10.08
C LEU A 261 5.14 -15.39 8.58
N SER A 262 6.09 -16.04 7.91
CA SER A 262 6.33 -15.88 6.49
C SER A 262 5.38 -16.74 5.65
N PRO A 263 4.83 -16.21 4.56
CA PRO A 263 4.07 -17.00 3.60
C PRO A 263 4.98 -17.98 2.86
N ALA A 264 4.38 -19.06 2.33
CA ALA A 264 5.12 -20.12 1.63
C ALA A 264 5.89 -19.64 0.39
N THR A 265 5.47 -18.53 -0.21
CA THR A 265 6.16 -17.91 -1.34
C THR A 265 6.22 -16.39 -1.17
N ASP A 266 7.18 -15.75 -1.85
CA ASP A 266 7.24 -14.31 -2.00
C ASP A 266 6.22 -13.77 -3.03
N GLN A 267 6.28 -12.46 -3.33
CA GLN A 267 5.40 -11.81 -4.31
C GLN A 267 5.42 -12.47 -5.69
N ARG A 268 6.55 -13.08 -6.07
CA ARG A 268 6.77 -13.65 -7.40
C ARG A 268 6.34 -15.10 -7.50
N GLY A 269 6.03 -15.73 -6.37
CA GLY A 269 5.79 -17.16 -6.27
C GLY A 269 7.06 -17.98 -6.01
N VAL A 270 8.18 -17.36 -5.64
CA VAL A 270 9.40 -18.07 -5.23
C VAL A 270 9.23 -18.59 -3.81
N ALA A 271 9.56 -19.86 -3.57
CA ALA A 271 9.40 -20.50 -2.27
C ALA A 271 10.29 -19.85 -1.20
N ARG A 272 9.78 -19.76 0.03
CA ARG A 272 10.53 -19.29 1.20
C ARG A 272 10.81 -20.43 2.18
N PRO A 273 11.97 -20.42 2.88
CA PRO A 273 13.15 -19.62 2.57
C PRO A 273 13.93 -20.20 1.37
N GLN A 274 14.69 -19.37 0.67
CA GLN A 274 15.77 -19.83 -0.22
C GLN A 274 17.11 -19.91 0.51
N GLY A 275 17.32 -19.04 1.50
CA GLY A 275 18.49 -19.00 2.37
C GLY A 275 18.29 -19.76 3.69
N ALA A 276 18.93 -19.26 4.74
CA ALA A 276 18.80 -19.79 6.10
C ALA A 276 17.43 -19.47 6.71
N HIS A 277 16.90 -18.30 6.40
CA HIS A 277 15.59 -17.80 6.84
C HIS A 277 14.91 -17.06 5.69
N ALA A 278 13.62 -16.80 5.83
CA ALA A 278 12.90 -15.98 4.86
C ALA A 278 13.41 -14.54 4.90
N ASP A 279 13.22 -13.83 3.80
CA ASP A 279 13.59 -12.42 3.71
C ASP A 279 12.47 -11.49 4.17
N ILE A 280 12.87 -10.36 4.77
CA ILE A 280 11.97 -9.26 5.12
C ILE A 280 11.53 -8.56 3.82
N GLY A 281 10.23 -8.35 3.69
CA GLY A 281 9.62 -7.67 2.56
C GLY A 281 9.05 -8.61 1.51
N ALA A 282 8.75 -8.09 0.32
CA ALA A 282 7.98 -8.78 -0.72
C ALA A 282 8.80 -9.74 -1.60
N TYR A 283 10.12 -9.76 -1.45
CA TYR A 283 11.06 -10.46 -2.33
C TYR A 283 11.93 -11.43 -1.53
N GLU A 284 12.18 -12.61 -2.09
CA GLU A 284 13.10 -13.62 -1.56
C GLU A 284 14.39 -13.73 -2.43
N ALA A 285 15.53 -13.44 -1.85
CA ALA A 285 16.84 -13.54 -2.47
C ALA A 285 17.29 -15.01 -2.57
N PRO A 286 18.09 -15.36 -3.59
CA PRO A 286 18.61 -16.71 -3.76
C PRO A 286 19.76 -17.05 -2.81
#